data_AF-G4YV05-F1
#
_entry.id   AF-G4YV05-F1
#
_cell.length_a   1.000
_cell.length_b   1.000
_cell.length_c   1.000
_cell.angle_alpha   90.00
_cell.angle_beta   90.00
_cell.angle_gamma   90.00
#
_symmetry.space_group_name_H-M   'P 1'
#
loop_
_entity.id
_entity.type
_entity.pdbx_description
1 polymer ?
#
loop_
_entity_poly.entity_id
_entity_poly.type
_entity_poly.pdbx_seq_one_letter_code
_entity_poly.pdbx_strand_id
1 'polypeptide(L)'
;MFPALPERLEYIAEYCLASLVYHAAFLKKTLAPQHHVFETPVFQDENLLSSLSARIRTGYGCAEARIRPIGVPPRVSILCEMKGLKDGLLKTVKQIEATRLDTVQDIISELEKRAIGAGTVTYDGLNDAIR
;
A
#
# COMPACT_ATOMS: atom_id res chain seq x y z
N MET A 1 30.06 18.70 -16.23
CA MET A 1 29.63 17.41 -16.86
C MET A 1 28.48 17.56 -17.86
N PHE A 2 27.79 18.72 -17.92
CA PHE A 2 26.65 18.97 -18.80
C PHE A 2 26.78 20.33 -19.50
N PRO A 3 27.36 20.42 -20.71
CA PRO A 3 27.77 21.70 -21.32
C PRO A 3 26.61 22.62 -21.74
N ALA A 4 25.40 22.07 -21.89
CA ALA A 4 24.21 22.82 -22.26
C ALA A 4 23.34 23.25 -21.05
N LEU A 5 23.73 22.87 -19.83
CA LEU A 5 22.98 23.19 -18.61
C LEU A 5 23.56 24.44 -17.94
N PRO A 6 22.72 25.38 -17.46
CA PRO A 6 23.17 26.48 -16.61
C PRO A 6 23.92 25.96 -15.38
N GLU A 7 25.04 26.58 -15.00
CA GLU A 7 25.89 26.15 -13.87
C GLU A 7 25.10 25.91 -12.57
N ARG A 8 24.09 26.74 -12.31
CA ARG A 8 23.20 26.61 -11.13
C ARG A 8 22.45 25.26 -11.05
N LEU A 9 22.34 24.52 -12.16
CA LEU A 9 21.64 23.24 -12.26
C LEU A 9 22.58 22.04 -12.35
N GLU A 10 23.90 22.24 -12.35
CA GLU A 10 24.86 21.14 -12.52
C GLU A 10 24.68 20.06 -11.45
N TYR A 11 24.53 20.45 -10.19
CA TYR A 11 24.26 19.52 -9.08
C TYR A 11 22.97 18.71 -9.29
N ILE A 12 21.92 19.34 -9.82
CA ILE A 12 20.64 18.66 -10.06
C ILE A 12 20.80 17.61 -11.16
N ALA A 13 21.52 17.94 -12.23
CA ALA A 13 21.76 17.04 -13.34
C ALA A 13 22.55 15.79 -12.91
N GLU A 14 23.52 15.95 -12.00
CA GLU A 14 24.26 14.83 -11.41
C GLU A 14 23.35 13.89 -10.61
N TYR A 15 22.49 14.43 -9.74
CA TYR A 15 21.54 13.61 -8.98
C TYR A 15 20.50 12.93 -9.88
N CYS A 16 20.01 13.62 -10.92
CA CYS A 16 19.11 13.02 -11.90
C CYS A 16 19.78 11.85 -12.63
N LEU A 17 21.04 12.02 -13.06
CA LEU A 17 21.80 10.95 -13.71
C LEU A 17 22.01 9.77 -12.75
N ALA A 18 22.43 10.04 -11.51
CA ALA A 18 22.60 9.02 -10.49
C ALA A 18 21.30 8.25 -10.22
N SER A 19 20.16 8.96 -10.16
CA SER A 19 18.84 8.34 -10.00
C SER A 19 18.48 7.43 -11.18
N LEU A 20 18.71 7.87 -12.43
CA LEU A 20 18.44 7.07 -13.62
C LEU A 20 19.26 5.79 -13.64
N VAL A 21 20.55 5.89 -13.34
CA VAL A 21 21.47 4.74 -13.32
C VAL A 21 21.13 3.80 -12.16
N TYR A 22 20.83 4.31 -10.96
CA TYR A 22 20.44 3.50 -9.81
C TYR A 22 19.16 2.69 -10.09
N HIS A 23 18.19 3.30 -10.76
CA HIS A 23 16.91 2.69 -11.09
C HIS A 23 16.88 1.96 -12.44
N ALA A 24 18.02 1.81 -13.13
CA ALA A 24 18.05 1.27 -14.49
C ALA A 24 17.38 -0.12 -14.61
N ALA A 25 17.62 -1.03 -13.66
CA ALA A 25 17.00 -2.35 -13.64
C ALA A 25 15.47 -2.29 -13.45
N PHE A 26 14.99 -1.38 -12.60
CA PHE A 26 13.56 -1.15 -12.40
C PHE A 26 12.92 -0.58 -13.67
N LEU A 27 13.54 0.42 -14.28
CA LEU A 27 13.04 1.03 -15.51
C LEU A 27 12.95 0.02 -16.65
N LYS A 28 14.00 -0.81 -16.86
CA LYS A 28 14.00 -1.91 -17.85
C LYS A 28 12.88 -2.94 -17.60
N LYS A 29 12.48 -3.15 -16.35
CA LYS A 29 11.38 -4.08 -15.98
C LYS A 29 9.99 -3.47 -16.16
N THR A 30 9.84 -2.16 -15.98
CA THR A 30 8.53 -1.51 -15.87
C THR A 30 8.10 -0.77 -17.14
N LEU A 31 9.04 -0.24 -17.92
CA LEU A 31 8.75 0.52 -19.12
C LEU A 31 8.71 -0.36 -20.37
N ALA A 32 7.96 0.09 -21.38
CA ALA A 32 7.95 -0.57 -22.69
C ALA A 32 9.35 -0.53 -23.32
N PRO A 33 9.80 -1.59 -24.03
CA PRO A 33 11.13 -1.61 -24.66
C PRO A 33 11.39 -0.46 -25.65
N GLN A 34 10.34 0.13 -26.24
CA GLN A 34 10.42 1.28 -27.16
C GLN A 34 10.35 2.64 -26.44
N HIS A 35 10.46 2.68 -25.12
CA HIS A 35 10.38 3.93 -24.38
C HIS A 35 11.60 4.81 -24.69
N HIS A 36 11.40 6.09 -25.06
CA HIS A 36 12.46 7.00 -25.50
C HIS A 36 13.62 7.17 -24.50
N VAL A 37 13.39 6.91 -23.20
CA VAL A 37 14.48 6.90 -22.20
C VAL A 37 15.59 5.91 -22.59
N PHE A 38 15.24 4.80 -23.22
CA PHE A 38 16.19 3.78 -23.63
C PHE A 38 17.01 4.23 -24.85
N GLU A 39 16.54 5.19 -25.65
CA GLU A 39 17.31 5.76 -26.76
C GLU A 39 18.44 6.70 -26.29
N THR A 40 18.49 7.02 -25.00
CA THR A 40 19.52 7.90 -24.45
C THR A 40 20.86 7.17 -24.30
N PRO A 41 22.01 7.88 -24.39
CA PRO A 41 23.34 7.24 -24.33
C PRO A 41 23.58 6.39 -23.08
N VAL A 42 23.00 6.77 -21.94
CA VAL A 42 23.16 6.04 -20.67
C VAL A 42 22.54 4.64 -20.70
N PHE A 43 21.54 4.39 -21.55
CA PHE A 43 20.88 3.10 -21.70
C PHE A 43 21.31 2.33 -22.96
N GLN A 44 22.00 2.98 -23.90
CA GLN A 44 22.53 2.36 -25.11
C GLN A 44 23.94 1.79 -24.93
N ASP A 45 24.73 2.33 -24.01
CA ASP A 45 26.08 1.86 -23.70
C ASP A 45 26.14 1.17 -22.34
N GLU A 46 26.22 -0.16 -22.36
CA GLU A 46 26.31 -1.00 -21.15
C GLU A 46 27.63 -0.79 -20.38
N ASN A 47 28.73 -0.43 -21.05
CA ASN A 47 29.99 -0.13 -20.37
C ASN A 47 29.88 1.20 -19.61
N LEU A 48 29.27 2.20 -20.25
CA LEU A 48 28.98 3.48 -19.61
C LEU A 48 28.06 3.27 -18.39
N LEU A 49 26.97 2.52 -18.55
CA LEU A 49 26.04 2.23 -17.46
C LEU A 49 26.72 1.49 -16.31
N SER A 50 27.55 0.50 -16.62
CA SER A 50 28.34 -0.25 -15.63
C SER A 50 29.31 0.68 -14.89
N SER A 51 30.05 1.52 -15.62
CA SER A 51 30.99 2.49 -15.03
C SER A 51 30.31 3.51 -14.12
N LEU A 52 29.12 3.98 -14.50
CA LEU A 52 28.33 4.92 -13.71
C LEU A 52 27.74 4.23 -12.48
N SER A 53 27.27 2.99 -12.61
CA SER A 53 26.72 2.24 -11.48
C SER A 53 27.75 1.99 -10.38
N ALA A 54 29.01 1.72 -10.76
CA ALA A 54 30.12 1.59 -9.82
C ALA A 54 30.46 2.90 -9.07
N ARG A 55 30.04 4.05 -9.60
CA ARG A 55 30.22 5.38 -8.97
C ARG A 55 29.09 5.73 -8.00
N ILE A 56 27.96 5.03 -8.04
CA ILE A 56 26.83 5.29 -7.15
C ILE A 56 27.15 4.78 -5.76
N ARG A 57 27.06 5.68 -4.78
CA ARG A 57 27.15 5.35 -3.36
C ARG A 57 25.77 5.46 -2.74
N THR A 58 25.17 4.33 -2.41
CA THR A 58 23.95 4.29 -1.62
C THR A 58 24.30 4.19 -0.14
N GLY A 59 23.74 5.08 0.67
CA GLY A 59 23.94 5.07 2.11
C GLY A 59 23.10 6.15 2.76
N TYR A 60 22.81 5.99 4.06
CA TYR A 60 22.43 7.13 4.88
C TYR A 60 23.55 8.13 4.73
N GLY A 61 23.21 9.30 4.18
CA GLY A 61 24.18 10.35 3.95
C GLY A 61 25.13 10.44 5.14
N CYS A 62 26.44 10.47 4.85
CA CYS A 62 27.44 10.89 5.82
C CYS A 62 26.89 12.14 6.55
N ALA A 63 27.28 12.41 7.79
CA ALA A 63 26.83 13.62 8.49
C ALA A 63 27.05 14.92 7.66
N GLU A 64 27.89 14.85 6.62
CA GLU A 64 28.22 15.86 5.61
C GLU A 64 27.39 15.83 4.29
N ALA A 65 26.49 14.85 4.11
CA ALA A 65 25.68 14.73 2.90
C ALA A 65 24.54 15.76 2.90
N ARG A 66 24.58 16.68 1.91
CA ARG A 66 23.61 17.78 1.74
C ARG A 66 22.15 17.35 1.53
N ILE A 67 21.90 16.09 1.16
CA ILE A 67 20.55 15.58 0.88
C ILE A 67 20.30 14.35 1.73
N ARG A 68 19.45 14.48 2.76
CA ARG A 68 18.92 13.35 3.51
C ARG A 68 17.78 12.70 2.72
N PRO A 69 17.68 11.36 2.66
CA PRO A 69 16.48 10.69 2.21
C PRO A 69 15.32 11.14 3.11
N ILE A 70 14.38 11.92 2.56
CA ILE A 70 13.21 12.45 3.29
C ILE A 70 12.13 11.38 3.54
N GLY A 71 12.42 10.13 3.18
CA GLY A 71 11.46 9.04 3.21
C GLY A 71 10.34 9.25 2.20
N VAL A 72 9.39 8.32 2.25
CA VAL A 72 8.09 8.47 1.58
C VAL A 72 7.45 9.77 2.09
N PRO A 73 7.00 10.69 1.22
CA PRO A 73 6.40 11.94 1.64
C PRO A 73 5.32 11.68 2.71
N PRO A 74 5.29 12.44 3.83
CA PRO A 74 4.42 12.16 4.98
C PRO A 74 2.96 11.88 4.60
N ARG A 75 2.47 12.55 3.55
CA ARG A 75 1.12 12.38 3.03
C ARG A 75 0.81 10.95 2.59
N VAL A 76 1.77 10.23 2.03
CA VAL A 76 1.57 8.84 1.58
C VAL A 76 1.53 7.89 2.79
N SER A 77 2.36 8.10 3.82
CA SER A 77 2.30 7.33 5.07
C SER A 77 0.95 7.52 5.78
N ILE A 78 0.47 8.76 5.89
CA ILE A 78 -0.85 9.07 6.45
C ILE A 78 -1.96 8.38 5.65
N LEU A 79 -1.90 8.41 4.31
CA LEU A 79 -2.89 7.74 3.46
C LEU A 79 -2.88 6.21 3.65
N CYS A 80 -1.71 5.61 3.84
CA CYS A 80 -1.59 4.19 4.16
C CYS A 80 -2.22 3.85 5.52
N GLU A 81 -1.97 4.67 6.54
CA GLU A 81 -2.58 4.52 7.88
C GLU A 81 -4.11 4.67 7.81
N MET A 82 -4.61 5.69 7.10
CA MET A 82 -6.05 5.90 6.88
C MET A 82 -6.70 4.72 6.16
N LYS A 83 -6.01 4.12 5.17
CA LYS A 83 -6.48 2.90 4.50
C LYS A 83 -6.56 1.74 5.50
N GLY A 84 -5.52 1.53 6.30
CA GLY A 84 -5.51 0.50 7.34
C GLY A 84 -6.65 0.66 8.34
N LEU A 85 -6.90 1.89 8.81
CA LEU A 85 -8.02 2.21 9.71
C LEU A 85 -9.37 1.91 9.06
N LYS A 86 -9.57 2.30 7.80
CA LYS A 86 -10.80 2.00 7.05
C LYS A 86 -11.05 0.50 6.94
N ASP A 87 -10.02 -0.26 6.58
CA ASP A 87 -10.12 -1.72 6.40
C ASP A 87 -10.42 -2.41 7.74
N GLY A 88 -9.77 -1.96 8.82
CA GLY A 88 -10.04 -2.44 10.19
C GLY A 88 -11.46 -2.13 10.67
N LEU A 89 -11.97 -0.92 10.39
CA LEU A 89 -13.34 -0.54 10.70
C LEU A 89 -14.34 -1.43 9.95
N LEU A 90 -14.14 -1.64 8.65
CA LEU A 90 -15.02 -2.49 7.84
C LEU A 90 -15.05 -3.93 8.35
N LYS A 91 -13.90 -4.47 8.76
CA LYS A 91 -13.82 -5.81 9.38
C LYS A 91 -14.61 -5.87 10.68
N THR A 92 -14.47 -4.85 11.53
CA THR A 92 -15.16 -4.78 12.82
C THR A 92 -16.68 -4.70 12.64
N VAL A 93 -17.15 -3.86 11.71
CA VAL A 93 -18.58 -3.74 11.39
C VAL A 93 -19.14 -5.08 10.92
N LYS A 94 -18.45 -5.78 10.02
CA LYS A 94 -18.87 -7.11 9.55
C LYS A 94 -18.96 -8.12 10.70
N GLN A 95 -18.02 -8.07 11.64
CA GLN A 95 -18.04 -8.97 12.80
C GLN A 95 -19.21 -8.66 13.73
N ILE A 96 -19.51 -7.38 13.97
CA ILE A 96 -20.68 -6.96 14.76
C ILE A 96 -21.97 -7.47 14.11
N GLU A 97 -22.12 -7.32 12.79
CA GLU A 97 -23.30 -7.79 12.07
C GLU A 97 -23.48 -9.32 12.16
N ALA A 98 -22.39 -10.08 12.05
CA ALA A 98 -22.42 -11.53 12.23
C ALA A 98 -22.84 -11.90 13.66
N THR A 99 -22.18 -11.35 14.68
CA THR A 99 -22.49 -11.63 16.09
C THR A 99 -23.92 -11.21 16.46
N ARG A 100 -24.46 -10.15 15.85
CA ARG A 100 -25.85 -9.72 16.09
C ARG A 100 -26.86 -10.81 15.70
N LEU A 101 -26.69 -11.43 14.54
CA LEU A 101 -27.61 -12.48 14.08
C LEU A 101 -27.58 -13.69 15.02
N ASP A 102 -26.39 -14.13 15.39
CA ASP A 102 -26.22 -15.26 16.31
C ASP A 102 -26.84 -14.96 17.68
N THR A 103 -26.59 -13.77 18.22
CA THR A 103 -27.14 -13.37 19.54
C THR A 103 -28.67 -13.33 19.54
N VAL A 104 -29.28 -12.81 18.47
CA VAL A 104 -30.75 -12.79 18.35
C VAL A 104 -31.30 -14.21 18.25
N GLN A 105 -30.66 -15.08 17.48
CA GLN A 105 -31.05 -16.48 17.36
C GLN A 105 -30.94 -17.23 18.69
N ASP A 106 -29.87 -16.99 19.46
CA ASP A 106 -29.66 -17.57 20.78
C ASP A 106 -30.74 -17.11 21.77
N ILE A 107 -31.09 -15.82 21.76
CA ILE A 107 -32.17 -15.26 22.60
C ILE A 107 -33.50 -15.94 22.27
N ILE A 108 -33.87 -16.02 20.98
CA ILE A 108 -35.12 -16.65 20.56
C ILE A 108 -35.15 -18.12 21.01
N SER A 109 -34.06 -18.87 20.77
CA SER A 109 -33.98 -20.29 21.13
C SER A 109 -34.13 -20.53 22.63
N GLU A 110 -33.54 -19.66 23.47
CA GLU A 110 -33.66 -19.76 24.92
C GLU A 110 -35.05 -19.36 25.42
N LEU A 111 -35.70 -18.37 24.80
CA LEU A 111 -37.09 -17.99 25.11
C LEU A 111 -38.06 -19.12 24.77
N GLU A 112 -37.88 -19.76 23.61
CA GLU A 112 -38.63 -20.95 23.19
C GLU A 112 -38.50 -22.09 24.19
N LYS A 113 -37.27 -22.41 24.58
CA LYS A 113 -36.98 -23.45 25.58
C LYS A 113 -37.67 -23.16 26.92
N ARG A 114 -37.69 -21.91 27.36
CA ARG A 114 -38.37 -21.50 28.61
C ARG A 114 -39.89 -21.58 28.50
N ALA A 115 -40.46 -21.19 27.36
CA ALA A 115 -41.89 -21.29 27.12
C ALA A 115 -42.38 -22.75 27.18
N ILE A 116 -41.62 -23.68 26.59
CA ILE A 116 -41.87 -25.12 26.70
C ILE A 116 -41.81 -25.57 28.17
N GLY A 117 -40.75 -25.20 28.89
CA GLY A 117 -40.56 -25.59 30.30
C GLY A 117 -41.64 -25.05 31.25
N ALA A 118 -42.21 -23.89 30.94
CA ALA A 118 -43.30 -23.27 31.70
C ALA A 118 -44.70 -23.82 31.31
N GLY A 119 -44.79 -24.68 30.30
CA GLY A 119 -46.07 -25.17 29.78
C GLY A 119 -46.91 -24.08 29.09
N THR A 120 -46.25 -23.04 28.59
CA THR A 120 -46.88 -21.90 27.90
C THR A 120 -46.74 -22.02 26.37
N VAL A 121 -47.57 -21.28 25.62
CA VAL A 121 -47.57 -21.32 24.15
C VAL A 121 -46.26 -20.75 23.60
N THR A 122 -45.59 -21.51 22.73
CA THR A 122 -44.37 -21.13 21.99
C THR A 122 -44.68 -20.33 20.73
N TYR A 123 -43.73 -19.53 20.23
CA TYR A 123 -43.92 -18.84 18.95
C TYR A 123 -44.01 -19.86 17.82
N ASP A 124 -43.11 -20.86 17.79
CA ASP A 124 -43.11 -21.90 16.76
C ASP A 124 -44.41 -22.70 16.78
N GLY A 125 -44.90 -23.08 17.97
CA GLY A 125 -46.15 -23.82 18.11
C GLY A 125 -47.39 -23.02 17.71
N LEU A 126 -47.40 -21.70 17.99
CA LEU A 126 -48.46 -20.80 17.53
C LEU A 126 -48.40 -20.59 16.00
N ASN A 127 -47.19 -20.41 15.46
CA ASN A 127 -46.96 -20.19 14.05
C ASN A 127 -47.33 -21.42 13.21
N ASP A 128 -47.06 -22.63 13.72
CA ASP A 128 -47.49 -23.89 13.10
C ASP A 128 -49.01 -24.09 13.17
N ALA A 129 -49.67 -23.66 14.26
CA ALA A 129 -51.12 -23.79 14.42
C ALA A 129 -51.93 -22.81 13.55
N ILE A 130 -51.32 -21.70 13.13
CA ILE A 130 -51.94 -20.69 12.24
C ILE A 130 -51.72 -21.04 10.76
N ARG A 131 -50.79 -21.95 10.44
CA ARG A 131 -50.45 -22.37 9.08
C ARG A 131 -51.30 -23.53 8.59
#